data_AF-A0AA51YL14-F1
#
_entry.id   AF-A0AA51YL14-F1
#
_cell.length_a   1.000
_cell.length_b   1.000
_cell.length_c   1.000
_cell.angle_alpha   90.00
_cell.angle_beta   90.00
_cell.angle_gamma   90.00
#
_symmetry.space_group_name_H-M   'P 1'
#
loop_
_entity.id
_entity.type
_entity.pdbx_description
1 polymer ?
#
loop_
_entity_poly.entity_id
_entity_poly.type
_entity_poly.pdbx_seq_one_letter_code
_entity_poly.pdbx_strand_id
1 'polypeptide(L)'
;MRLIDLSDAKGQIRVEFGGCNMKCPYCVHIHQPVKEWTLDEVLDYASKSTTDNVYLGGAEPTLQKDLLPLIEGLHDMGKQVILKSNGMKPDVLEKALPFVYGFVLEIKAPGDDVKAVMEVTGMSEERTQKYLKLLSESMAIAKKKWLRIWIRVIPEYVNAENMPRILPDLEGASEVMLYQFMSNPDFDLPFMGHDTPTPLWSELKELGNMVLEKVSQVRLVGDRGKLVLTK
;
A
#
# COMPACT_ATOMS: atom_id res chain seq x y z
N MET A 1 -3.58 -15.39 13.44
CA MET A 1 -3.47 -14.13 12.68
C MET A 1 -4.62 -13.21 13.02
N ARG A 2 -4.36 -11.90 13.10
CA ARG A 2 -5.40 -10.90 13.40
C ARG A 2 -5.89 -10.26 12.11
N LEU A 3 -7.15 -10.49 11.75
CA LEU A 3 -7.76 -9.96 10.53
C LEU A 3 -8.89 -8.98 10.85
N ILE A 4 -8.97 -7.90 10.08
CA ILE A 4 -10.10 -6.99 9.98
C ILE A 4 -11.20 -7.64 9.14
N ASP A 5 -10.83 -8.16 7.97
CA ASP A 5 -11.76 -8.78 7.02
C ASP A 5 -11.09 -9.90 6.21
N LEU A 6 -11.91 -10.84 5.75
CA LEU A 6 -11.57 -11.89 4.80
C LEU A 6 -12.73 -12.07 3.83
N SER A 7 -12.55 -11.67 2.57
CA SER A 7 -13.63 -11.60 1.60
C SER A 7 -13.18 -11.82 0.16
N ASP A 8 -14.09 -12.32 -0.69
CA ASP A 8 -13.95 -12.26 -2.14
C ASP A 8 -14.52 -10.93 -2.65
N ALA A 9 -13.65 -10.05 -3.14
CA ALA A 9 -14.08 -8.74 -3.64
C ALA A 9 -13.27 -8.32 -4.86
N LYS A 10 -13.97 -7.82 -5.90
CA LYS A 10 -13.34 -7.31 -7.14
C LYS A 10 -12.45 -8.33 -7.84
N GLY A 11 -12.84 -9.61 -7.79
CA GLY A 11 -12.12 -10.71 -8.46
C GLY A 11 -10.83 -11.15 -7.75
N GLN A 12 -10.68 -10.85 -6.46
CA GLN A 12 -9.56 -11.29 -5.63
C GLN A 12 -10.05 -11.67 -4.23
N ILE A 13 -9.41 -12.68 -3.63
CA ILE A 13 -9.48 -12.91 -2.19
C ILE A 13 -8.73 -11.75 -1.51
N ARG A 14 -9.37 -11.08 -0.56
CA ARG A 14 -8.78 -10.00 0.22
C ARG A 14 -8.60 -10.46 1.65
N VAL A 15 -7.35 -10.47 2.10
CA VAL A 15 -7.00 -10.70 3.50
C VAL A 15 -6.58 -9.36 4.07
N GLU A 16 -7.46 -8.75 4.88
CA GLU A 16 -7.21 -7.45 5.48
C GLU A 16 -6.72 -7.65 6.92
N PHE A 17 -5.43 -7.39 7.14
CA PHE A 17 -4.78 -7.63 8.41
C PHE A 17 -5.02 -6.49 9.41
N GLY A 18 -5.06 -6.84 10.69
CA GLY A 18 -5.16 -5.91 11.81
C GLY A 18 -3.82 -5.66 12.50
N GLY A 19 -3.65 -4.44 13.03
CA GLY A 19 -2.43 -3.99 13.71
C GLY A 19 -1.42 -3.36 12.76
N CYS A 20 -0.84 -2.22 13.18
CA CYS A 20 0.13 -1.47 12.40
C CYS A 20 1.24 -0.93 13.31
N ASN A 21 2.45 -0.82 12.77
CA ASN A 21 3.62 -0.20 13.41
C ASN A 21 3.73 1.31 13.11
N MET A 22 2.79 1.86 12.35
CA MET A 22 2.58 3.30 12.12
C MET A 22 1.25 3.73 12.76
N LYS A 23 1.10 5.05 12.98
CA LYS A 23 -0.10 5.69 13.51
C LYS A 23 -0.56 6.83 12.60
N CYS A 24 -0.67 6.53 11.30
CA CYS A 24 -1.09 7.52 10.31
C CYS A 24 -2.45 8.12 10.74
N PRO A 25 -2.57 9.44 10.88
CA PRO A 25 -3.75 10.08 11.50
C PRO A 25 -5.05 9.88 10.70
N TYR A 26 -4.93 9.64 9.40
CA TYR A 26 -6.05 9.39 8.48
C TYR A 26 -6.42 7.90 8.33
N CYS A 27 -5.69 6.97 8.97
CA CYS A 27 -5.89 5.54 8.71
C CYS A 27 -7.15 4.99 9.39
N VAL A 28 -8.04 4.39 8.60
CA VAL A 28 -9.24 3.72 9.12
C VAL A 28 -8.93 2.35 9.74
N HIS A 29 -7.93 1.62 9.23
CA HIS A 29 -7.65 0.24 9.62
C HIS A 29 -7.19 0.06 11.07
N ILE A 30 -6.52 1.06 11.66
CA ILE A 30 -5.99 0.96 13.03
C ILE A 30 -7.09 0.95 14.09
N HIS A 31 -8.31 1.36 13.74
CA HIS A 31 -9.47 1.43 14.61
C HIS A 31 -10.51 0.34 14.33
N GLN A 32 -10.30 -0.49 13.30
CA GLN A 32 -11.23 -1.54 12.94
C GLN A 32 -11.19 -2.69 13.96
N PRO A 33 -12.35 -3.33 14.23
CA PRO A 33 -12.37 -4.54 15.04
C PRO A 33 -11.58 -5.64 14.35
N VAL A 34 -10.88 -6.46 15.14
CA VAL A 34 -10.10 -7.59 14.64
C VAL A 34 -10.63 -8.89 15.19
N LYS A 35 -10.59 -9.93 14.36
CA LYS A 35 -10.87 -11.32 14.73
C LYS A 35 -9.60 -12.15 14.59
N GLU A 36 -9.46 -13.14 15.44
CA GLU A 36 -8.40 -14.14 15.29
C GLU A 36 -8.82 -15.18 14.24
N TRP A 37 -7.90 -15.49 13.34
CA TRP A 37 -8.01 -16.51 12.31
C TRP A 37 -6.77 -17.37 12.34
N THR A 38 -6.93 -18.68 12.26
CA THR A 38 -5.83 -19.62 12.08
C THR A 38 -5.34 -19.59 10.63
N LEU A 39 -4.12 -20.08 10.41
CA LEU A 39 -3.57 -20.28 9.07
C LEU A 39 -4.48 -21.16 8.22
N ASP A 40 -4.93 -22.28 8.78
CA ASP A 40 -5.75 -23.28 8.09
C ASP A 40 -7.12 -22.71 7.69
N GLU A 41 -7.75 -21.88 8.52
CA GLU A 41 -9.02 -21.23 8.16
C GLU A 41 -8.89 -20.29 6.96
N VAL A 42 -7.78 -19.54 6.86
CA VAL A 42 -7.55 -18.62 5.73
C VAL A 42 -7.22 -19.41 4.46
N LEU A 43 -6.42 -20.47 4.56
CA LEU A 43 -6.11 -21.35 3.43
C LEU A 43 -7.35 -22.12 2.94
N ASP A 44 -8.17 -22.64 3.86
CA ASP A 44 -9.44 -23.29 3.55
C ASP A 44 -10.40 -22.33 2.83
N TYR A 45 -10.50 -21.09 3.29
CA TYR A 45 -11.26 -20.06 2.60
C TYR A 45 -10.74 -19.86 1.16
N ALA A 46 -9.43 -19.66 1.00
CA ALA A 46 -8.81 -19.45 -0.30
C ALA A 46 -8.99 -20.65 -1.26
N SER A 47 -9.06 -21.87 -0.72
CA SER A 47 -9.25 -23.10 -1.51
C SER A 47 -10.63 -23.20 -2.15
N LYS A 48 -11.63 -22.58 -1.50
CA LYS A 48 -13.03 -22.60 -1.94
C LYS A 48 -13.38 -21.45 -2.89
N SER A 49 -12.52 -20.43 -2.96
CA SER A 49 -12.72 -19.29 -3.83
C SER A 49 -12.43 -19.63 -5.30
N THR A 50 -13.22 -19.05 -6.21
CA THR A 50 -13.10 -19.25 -7.65
C THR A 50 -12.01 -18.39 -8.31
N THR A 51 -11.47 -17.41 -7.58
CA THR A 51 -10.36 -16.58 -8.08
C THR A 51 -9.01 -17.09 -7.60
N ASP A 52 -8.01 -16.94 -8.45
CA ASP A 52 -6.62 -17.24 -8.12
C ASP A 52 -5.88 -16.03 -7.56
N ASN A 53 -6.45 -14.82 -7.66
CA ASN A 53 -5.81 -13.61 -7.18
C ASN A 53 -6.01 -13.45 -5.68
N VAL A 54 -4.92 -13.26 -4.94
CA VAL A 54 -4.96 -12.97 -3.50
C VAL A 54 -4.25 -11.65 -3.21
N TYR A 55 -4.94 -10.77 -2.50
CA TYR A 55 -4.39 -9.51 -2.03
C TYR A 55 -4.26 -9.53 -0.51
N LEU A 56 -3.02 -9.44 -0.04
CA LEU A 56 -2.67 -9.36 1.37
C LEU A 56 -2.45 -7.89 1.73
N GLY A 57 -3.33 -7.31 2.55
CA GLY A 57 -3.33 -5.87 2.83
C GLY A 57 -4.06 -5.48 4.12
N GLY A 58 -4.83 -4.39 4.11
CA GLY A 58 -5.41 -3.81 5.33
C GLY A 58 -4.40 -2.93 6.06
N ALA A 59 -4.11 -3.25 7.33
CA ALA A 59 -3.08 -2.60 8.13
C ALA A 59 -1.65 -3.03 7.68
N GLU A 60 -0.79 -3.54 8.56
CA GLU A 60 0.55 -4.01 8.18
C GLU A 60 0.67 -5.54 8.27
N PRO A 61 0.62 -6.26 7.13
CA PRO A 61 0.67 -7.73 7.13
C PRO A 61 1.94 -8.30 7.75
N THR A 62 3.10 -7.63 7.57
CA THR A 62 4.42 -8.15 8.01
C THR A 62 4.60 -8.21 9.53
N LEU A 63 3.59 -7.76 10.30
CA LEU A 63 3.54 -7.94 11.75
C LEU A 63 2.97 -9.31 12.17
N GLN A 64 2.31 -10.04 11.27
CA GLN A 64 1.74 -11.34 11.59
C GLN A 64 2.81 -12.44 11.52
N LYS A 65 2.85 -13.30 12.54
CA LYS A 65 3.80 -14.42 12.62
C LYS A 65 3.59 -15.43 11.48
N ASP A 66 2.34 -15.68 11.12
CA ASP A 66 1.98 -16.71 10.13
C ASP A 66 1.91 -16.16 8.70
N LEU A 67 2.37 -14.92 8.43
CA LEU A 67 2.31 -14.33 7.09
C LEU A 67 3.09 -15.15 6.06
N LEU A 68 4.33 -15.55 6.36
CA LEU A 68 5.15 -16.32 5.42
C LEU A 68 4.55 -17.71 5.16
N PRO A 69 4.17 -18.51 6.18
CA PRO A 69 3.41 -19.75 5.98
C PRO A 69 2.14 -19.57 5.13
N LEU A 70 1.41 -18.47 5.32
CA LEU A 70 0.24 -18.16 4.50
C LEU A 70 0.61 -17.92 3.04
N ILE A 71 1.64 -17.10 2.78
CA ILE A 71 2.09 -16.81 1.42
C ILE A 71 2.56 -18.10 0.72
N GLU A 72 3.30 -18.96 1.42
CA GLU A 72 3.77 -20.26 0.91
C GLU A 72 2.59 -21.19 0.60
N GLY A 73 1.65 -21.36 1.54
CA GLY A 73 0.47 -22.21 1.32
C GLY A 73 -0.41 -21.72 0.16
N LEU A 74 -0.61 -20.40 0.02
CA LEU A 74 -1.33 -19.83 -1.11
C LEU A 74 -0.60 -20.05 -2.44
N HIS A 75 0.73 -19.92 -2.45
CA HIS A 75 1.55 -20.19 -3.62
C HIS A 75 1.44 -21.66 -4.06
N ASP A 76 1.54 -22.60 -3.13
CA ASP A 76 1.43 -24.03 -3.40
C ASP A 76 0.06 -24.43 -3.97
N MET A 77 -0.99 -23.67 -3.63
CA MET A 77 -2.33 -23.81 -4.19
C MET A 77 -2.50 -23.18 -5.58
N GLY A 78 -1.45 -22.59 -6.15
CA GLY A 78 -1.48 -21.91 -7.45
C GLY A 78 -2.05 -20.50 -7.41
N LYS A 79 -2.20 -19.87 -6.23
CA LYS A 79 -2.71 -18.50 -6.11
C LYS A 79 -1.65 -17.47 -6.47
N GLN A 80 -2.07 -16.40 -7.14
CA GLN A 80 -1.27 -15.21 -7.44
C GLN A 80 -1.33 -14.20 -6.30
N VAL A 81 -0.32 -14.23 -5.44
CA VAL A 81 -0.27 -13.40 -4.23
C VAL A 81 0.35 -12.02 -4.51
N ILE A 82 -0.38 -10.97 -4.18
CA ILE A 82 0.12 -9.59 -4.10
C ILE A 82 0.19 -9.17 -2.63
N LEU A 83 1.39 -8.83 -2.15
CA LEU A 83 1.61 -8.37 -0.77
C LEU A 83 1.72 -6.85 -0.71
N LYS A 84 0.81 -6.18 0.00
CA LYS A 84 0.97 -4.78 0.40
C LYS A 84 1.79 -4.69 1.70
N SER A 85 2.76 -3.79 1.75
CA SER A 85 3.47 -3.44 2.98
C SER A 85 3.85 -1.97 3.00
N ASN A 86 4.07 -1.42 4.19
CA ASN A 86 4.69 -0.11 4.37
C ASN A 86 6.21 -0.12 4.18
N GLY A 87 6.86 -1.28 4.03
CA GLY A 87 8.30 -1.37 3.74
C GLY A 87 9.22 -1.28 4.96
N MET A 88 8.72 -1.39 6.19
CA MET A 88 9.56 -1.39 7.40
C MET A 88 10.19 -2.76 7.73
N LYS A 89 9.94 -3.80 6.94
CA LYS A 89 10.42 -5.18 7.16
C LYS A 89 10.99 -5.81 5.87
N PRO A 90 12.12 -5.28 5.34
CA PRO A 90 12.74 -5.81 4.12
C PRO A 90 13.09 -7.30 4.22
N ASP A 91 13.42 -7.80 5.42
CA ASP A 91 13.71 -9.21 5.67
C ASP A 91 12.51 -10.13 5.38
N VAL A 92 11.29 -9.65 5.64
CA VAL A 92 10.05 -10.40 5.32
C VAL A 92 9.78 -10.37 3.82
N LEU A 93 10.04 -9.23 3.16
CA LEU A 93 9.86 -9.09 1.71
C LEU A 93 10.84 -10.00 0.94
N GLU A 94 12.11 -10.08 1.35
CA GLU A 94 13.10 -10.96 0.72
C GLU A 94 12.67 -12.43 0.83
N LYS A 95 12.13 -12.84 1.99
CA LYS A 95 11.63 -14.22 2.20
C LYS A 95 10.35 -14.51 1.40
N ALA A 96 9.47 -13.51 1.24
CA ALA A 96 8.24 -13.65 0.45
C ALA A 96 8.51 -13.67 -1.07
N LEU A 97 9.65 -13.12 -1.51
CA LEU A 97 10.00 -12.91 -2.91
C LEU A 97 9.79 -14.13 -3.83
N PRO A 98 10.15 -15.38 -3.45
CA PRO A 98 9.97 -16.54 -4.32
C PRO A 98 8.50 -16.87 -4.60
N PHE A 99 7.62 -16.55 -3.65
CA PHE A 99 6.25 -17.05 -3.58
C PHE A 99 5.20 -16.04 -4.07
N VAL A 100 5.52 -14.74 -4.04
CA VAL A 100 4.60 -13.69 -4.49
C VAL A 100 4.70 -13.44 -6.00
N TYR A 101 3.56 -13.04 -6.58
CA TYR A 101 3.50 -12.44 -7.91
C TYR A 101 4.16 -11.05 -7.89
N GLY A 102 3.87 -10.26 -6.85
CA GLY A 102 4.38 -8.91 -6.74
C GLY A 102 4.04 -8.22 -5.43
N PHE A 103 4.47 -6.97 -5.33
CA PHE A 103 4.32 -6.15 -4.13
C PHE A 103 3.55 -4.86 -4.40
N VAL A 104 2.94 -4.34 -3.34
CA VAL A 104 2.49 -2.95 -3.26
C VAL A 104 3.21 -2.26 -2.12
N LEU A 105 4.00 -1.23 -2.44
CA LEU A 105 4.64 -0.37 -1.43
C LEU A 105 4.03 1.03 -1.47
N GLU A 106 4.06 1.73 -0.34
CA GLU A 106 3.42 3.04 -0.20
C GLU A 106 4.45 4.11 0.13
N ILE A 107 4.54 5.14 -0.72
CA ILE A 107 5.30 6.36 -0.42
C ILE A 107 4.33 7.38 0.19
N LYS A 108 4.70 7.90 1.36
CA LYS A 108 3.82 8.72 2.20
C LYS A 108 3.98 10.22 1.98
N ALA A 109 5.19 10.66 1.65
CA ALA A 109 5.61 12.02 1.40
C ALA A 109 7.01 11.97 0.75
N PRO A 110 7.57 13.10 0.25
CA PRO A 110 8.98 13.14 -0.18
C PRO A 110 9.91 12.62 0.91
N GLY A 111 10.82 11.71 0.56
CA GLY A 111 11.68 11.02 1.54
C GLY A 111 12.71 11.94 2.21
N ASP A 112 13.04 13.07 1.58
CA ASP A 112 13.87 14.13 2.12
C ASP A 112 13.11 15.11 3.04
N ASP A 113 11.78 15.02 3.12
CA ASP A 113 10.94 15.76 4.06
C ASP A 113 10.60 14.92 5.29
N VAL A 114 11.58 14.78 6.19
CA VAL A 114 11.47 13.99 7.42
C VAL A 114 10.28 14.44 8.27
N LYS A 115 10.00 15.75 8.32
CA LYS A 115 8.91 16.31 9.10
C LYS A 115 7.55 15.89 8.52
N ALA A 116 7.36 16.03 7.21
CA ALA A 116 6.16 15.54 6.54
C ALA A 116 5.93 14.05 6.80
N VAL A 117 6.98 13.23 6.66
CA VAL A 117 6.90 11.78 6.91
C VAL A 117 6.51 11.49 8.36
N MET A 118 7.05 12.21 9.34
CA MET A 118 6.64 12.08 10.75
C MET A 118 5.15 12.38 10.93
N GLU A 119 4.65 13.48 10.37
CA GLU A 119 3.25 13.91 10.50
C GLU A 119 2.28 12.89 9.89
N VAL A 120 2.59 12.38 8.69
CA VAL A 120 1.70 11.43 7.99
C VAL A 120 1.81 9.99 8.49
N THR A 121 2.83 9.65 9.29
CA THR A 121 3.02 8.29 9.85
C THR A 121 2.84 8.21 11.36
N GLY A 122 2.85 9.34 12.07
CA GLY A 122 2.80 9.40 13.54
C GLY A 122 4.06 8.85 14.22
N MET A 123 5.20 8.82 13.52
CA MET A 123 6.48 8.32 14.05
C MET A 123 7.36 9.44 14.62
N SER A 124 8.26 9.10 15.56
CA SER A 124 9.34 9.98 15.98
C SER A 124 10.38 10.15 14.87
N GLU A 125 11.17 11.22 14.94
CA GLU A 125 12.24 11.48 13.97
C GLU A 125 13.20 10.30 13.81
N GLU A 126 13.69 9.73 14.92
CA GLU A 126 14.58 8.56 14.90
C GLU A 126 13.95 7.37 14.15
N ARG A 127 12.66 7.11 14.41
CA ARG A 127 11.92 6.03 13.74
C ARG A 127 11.68 6.33 12.27
N THR A 128 11.43 7.58 11.91
CA THR A 128 11.28 8.03 10.52
C THR A 128 12.57 7.86 9.74
N GLN A 129 13.71 8.29 10.29
CA GLN A 129 15.02 8.11 9.66
C GLN A 129 15.33 6.63 9.41
N LYS A 130 15.00 5.76 10.39
CA LYS A 130 15.12 4.32 10.23
C LYS A 130 14.17 3.77 9.15
N TYR A 131 12.91 4.21 9.16
CA TYR A 131 11.91 3.82 8.16
C TYR A 131 12.37 4.13 6.74
N LEU A 132 12.87 5.34 6.48
CA LEU A 132 13.29 5.75 5.14
C LEU A 132 14.39 4.85 4.57
N LYS A 133 15.34 4.42 5.42
CA LYS A 133 16.37 3.44 5.04
C LYS A 133 15.76 2.08 4.69
N LEU A 134 14.89 1.56 5.56
CA LEU A 134 14.22 0.27 5.38
C LEU A 134 13.28 0.24 4.17
N LEU A 135 12.61 1.37 3.89
CA LEU A 135 11.77 1.53 2.70
C LEU A 135 12.62 1.46 1.44
N SER A 136 13.77 2.13 1.41
CA SER A 136 14.70 2.06 0.27
C SER A 136 15.18 0.63 0.01
N GLU A 137 15.56 -0.11 1.05
CA GLU A 137 15.91 -1.54 0.97
C GLU A 137 14.73 -2.37 0.45
N SER A 138 13.53 -2.17 1.01
CA SER A 138 12.32 -2.87 0.59
C SER A 138 11.95 -2.60 -0.87
N MET A 139 12.14 -1.36 -1.34
CA MET A 139 11.93 -0.96 -2.73
C MET A 139 12.90 -1.68 -3.67
N ALA A 140 14.18 -1.79 -3.29
CA ALA A 140 15.17 -2.52 -4.09
C ALA A 140 14.82 -4.02 -4.21
N ILE A 141 14.30 -4.63 -3.15
CA ILE A 141 13.82 -6.02 -3.16
C ILE A 141 12.59 -6.16 -4.05
N ALA A 142 11.59 -5.29 -3.84
CA ALA A 142 10.31 -5.38 -4.51
C ALA A 142 10.39 -5.16 -6.03
N LYS A 143 11.34 -4.34 -6.51
CA LYS A 143 11.62 -4.11 -7.93
C LYS A 143 12.06 -5.38 -8.69
N LYS A 144 12.44 -6.47 -8.00
CA LYS A 144 12.76 -7.77 -8.63
C LYS A 144 11.50 -8.51 -9.13
N LYS A 145 10.30 -8.04 -8.77
CA LYS A 145 9.00 -8.60 -9.16
C LYS A 145 8.11 -7.50 -9.74
N TRP A 146 6.86 -7.84 -10.05
CA TRP A 146 5.86 -6.83 -10.34
C TRP A 146 5.67 -5.92 -9.10
N LEU A 147 5.80 -4.61 -9.29
CA LEU A 147 5.73 -3.63 -8.21
C LEU A 147 4.75 -2.51 -8.57
N ARG A 148 3.74 -2.32 -7.73
CA ARG A 148 2.93 -1.09 -7.70
C ARG A 148 3.40 -0.21 -6.55
N ILE A 149 3.77 1.04 -6.85
CA ILE A 149 3.94 2.05 -5.81
C ILE A 149 2.62 2.78 -5.63
N TRP A 150 2.17 2.92 -4.39
CA TRP A 150 0.97 3.65 -4.03
C TRP A 150 1.34 4.98 -3.38
N ILE A 151 0.72 6.06 -3.85
CA ILE A 151 0.81 7.38 -3.23
C ILE A 151 -0.60 7.85 -2.94
N ARG A 152 -0.89 8.11 -1.66
CA ARG A 152 -2.09 8.82 -1.25
C ARG A 152 -1.81 10.32 -1.36
N VAL A 153 -2.60 11.02 -2.16
CA VAL A 153 -2.36 12.42 -2.49
C VAL A 153 -3.04 13.30 -1.46
N ILE A 154 -2.28 13.70 -0.44
CA ILE A 154 -2.67 14.70 0.55
C ILE A 154 -1.98 16.01 0.14
N PRO A 155 -2.74 17.07 -0.25
CA PRO A 155 -2.17 18.25 -0.92
C PRO A 155 -1.03 18.95 -0.17
N GLU A 156 -1.01 18.88 1.15
CA GLU A 156 0.05 19.46 1.98
C GLU A 156 1.43 18.81 1.72
N TYR A 157 1.45 17.53 1.34
CA TYR A 157 2.67 16.74 1.23
C TYR A 157 2.94 16.25 -0.21
N VAL A 158 1.89 16.03 -1.00
CA VAL A 158 1.96 15.54 -2.37
C VAL A 158 1.15 16.46 -3.27
N ASN A 159 1.86 17.31 -4.00
CA ASN A 159 1.32 18.32 -4.91
C ASN A 159 2.31 18.56 -6.07
N ALA A 160 1.99 19.46 -7.00
CA ALA A 160 2.83 19.69 -8.18
C ALA A 160 4.24 20.21 -7.83
N GLU A 161 4.38 20.94 -6.73
CA GLU A 161 5.67 21.46 -6.26
C GLU A 161 6.55 20.34 -5.67
N ASN A 162 5.96 19.43 -4.89
CA ASN A 162 6.69 18.38 -4.19
C ASN A 162 6.81 17.07 -4.98
N MET A 163 5.94 16.81 -5.96
CA MET A 163 5.98 15.60 -6.79
C MET A 163 7.35 15.34 -7.44
N PRO A 164 8.08 16.34 -7.98
CA PRO A 164 9.42 16.13 -8.53
C PRO A 164 10.43 15.49 -7.57
N ARG A 165 10.25 15.67 -6.24
CA ARG A 165 11.09 15.06 -5.20
C ARG A 165 10.79 13.58 -4.99
N ILE A 166 9.59 13.12 -5.34
CA ILE A 166 9.14 11.72 -5.23
C ILE A 166 9.48 10.94 -6.51
N LEU A 167 9.46 11.61 -7.68
CA LEU A 167 9.65 10.98 -8.99
C LEU A 167 10.85 10.01 -9.08
N PRO A 168 12.05 10.31 -8.53
CA PRO A 168 13.18 9.37 -8.58
C PRO A 168 12.90 8.02 -7.91
N ASP A 169 12.13 8.00 -6.82
CA ASP A 169 11.81 6.78 -6.09
C ASP A 169 10.89 5.85 -6.88
N LEU A 170 10.17 6.39 -7.87
CA LEU A 170 9.20 5.67 -8.70
C LEU A 170 9.85 4.88 -9.83
N GLU A 171 11.10 5.18 -10.16
CA GLU A 171 11.80 4.58 -11.29
C GLU A 171 11.95 3.05 -11.10
N GLY A 172 11.57 2.29 -12.13
CA GLY A 172 11.60 0.82 -12.10
C GLY A 172 10.36 0.16 -11.49
N ALA A 173 9.36 0.92 -11.02
CA ALA A 173 8.05 0.34 -10.70
C ALA A 173 7.32 -0.11 -11.96
N SER A 174 6.56 -1.20 -11.86
CA SER A 174 5.70 -1.69 -12.94
C SER A 174 4.53 -0.74 -13.19
N GLU A 175 4.01 -0.12 -12.13
CA GLU A 175 3.02 0.94 -12.20
C GLU A 175 2.99 1.78 -10.91
N VAL A 176 2.38 2.96 -10.99
CA VAL A 176 2.10 3.81 -9.83
C VAL A 176 0.59 4.01 -9.68
N MET A 177 0.09 3.97 -8.46
CA MET A 177 -1.29 4.35 -8.15
C MET A 177 -1.28 5.67 -7.38
N LEU A 178 -1.92 6.69 -7.94
CA LEU A 178 -2.27 7.91 -7.23
C LEU A 178 -3.69 7.78 -6.71
N TYR A 179 -3.85 7.87 -5.40
CA TYR A 179 -5.13 7.77 -4.73
C TYR A 179 -5.50 9.11 -4.12
N GLN A 180 -6.60 9.68 -4.59
CA GLN A 180 -7.18 10.90 -4.05
C GLN A 180 -7.48 10.70 -2.56
N PHE A 181 -7.09 11.64 -1.72
CA PHE A 181 -7.47 11.61 -0.31
C PHE A 181 -8.99 11.79 -0.21
N MET A 182 -9.71 10.74 0.18
CA MET A 182 -11.17 10.73 0.06
C MET A 182 -11.87 11.47 1.21
N SER A 183 -11.16 11.63 2.33
CA SER A 183 -11.67 12.17 3.59
C SER A 183 -13.08 11.69 3.93
N ASN A 184 -13.26 10.37 4.01
CA ASN A 184 -14.47 9.78 4.55
C ASN A 184 -14.17 8.51 5.36
N PRO A 185 -14.98 8.14 6.36
CA PRO A 185 -14.68 7.02 7.26
C PRO A 185 -14.52 5.65 6.60
N ASP A 186 -14.99 5.48 5.36
CA ASP A 186 -14.83 4.24 4.60
C ASP A 186 -13.42 4.08 4.03
N PHE A 187 -12.69 5.20 3.86
CA PHE A 187 -11.41 5.24 3.16
C PHE A 187 -10.29 5.99 3.89
N ASP A 188 -10.59 7.17 4.45
CA ASP A 188 -9.69 8.12 5.10
C ASP A 188 -10.39 8.92 6.19
N LEU A 189 -9.90 8.88 7.43
CA LEU A 189 -10.37 9.81 8.44
C LEU A 189 -9.98 11.26 8.07
N PRO A 190 -10.81 12.27 8.38
CA PRO A 190 -10.47 13.66 8.16
C PRO A 190 -9.10 14.04 8.73
N PHE A 191 -8.33 14.79 7.96
CA PHE A 191 -6.94 15.15 8.28
C PHE A 191 -6.58 16.49 7.64
N MET A 192 -5.79 17.31 8.33
CA MET A 192 -5.36 18.65 7.87
C MET A 192 -6.51 19.58 7.44
N GLY A 193 -7.71 19.42 8.02
CA GLY A 193 -8.88 20.23 7.68
C GLY A 193 -9.62 19.78 6.41
N HIS A 194 -9.18 18.72 5.74
CA HIS A 194 -9.92 18.12 4.64
C HIS A 194 -11.03 17.24 5.19
N ASP A 195 -12.27 17.51 4.80
CA ASP A 195 -13.51 16.78 5.15
C ASP A 195 -14.25 16.23 3.92
N THR A 196 -13.65 16.42 2.73
CA THR A 196 -14.16 16.01 1.43
C THR A 196 -13.02 15.54 0.54
N PRO A 197 -13.30 14.84 -0.58
CA PRO A 197 -12.27 14.37 -1.49
C PRO A 197 -11.36 15.49 -2.03
N THR A 198 -10.06 15.30 -1.90
CA THR A 198 -9.01 16.26 -2.28
C THR A 198 -7.76 15.50 -2.77
N PRO A 199 -6.91 16.07 -3.65
CA PRO A 199 -7.12 17.29 -4.42
C PRO A 199 -8.25 17.14 -5.44
N LEU A 200 -8.53 18.19 -6.22
CA LEU A 200 -9.48 18.09 -7.34
C LEU A 200 -9.03 17.01 -8.33
N TRP A 201 -9.98 16.38 -9.00
CA TRP A 201 -9.68 15.34 -9.99
C TRP A 201 -8.78 15.85 -11.14
N SER A 202 -8.86 17.14 -11.49
CA SER A 202 -7.96 17.77 -12.47
C SER A 202 -6.51 17.84 -11.98
N GLU A 203 -6.30 18.17 -10.72
CA GLU A 203 -4.98 18.23 -10.09
C GLU A 203 -4.40 16.81 -9.94
N LEU A 204 -5.23 15.83 -9.57
CA LEU A 204 -4.82 14.42 -9.54
C LEU A 204 -4.37 13.92 -10.93
N LYS A 205 -5.04 14.35 -12.01
CA LYS A 205 -4.62 14.05 -13.39
C LYS A 205 -3.30 14.72 -13.75
N GLU A 206 -3.10 15.97 -13.36
CA GLU A 206 -1.84 16.69 -13.56
C GLU A 206 -0.67 15.94 -12.92
N LEU A 207 -0.80 15.58 -11.64
CA LEU A 207 0.16 14.73 -10.95
C LEU A 207 0.36 13.38 -11.65
N GLY A 208 -0.73 12.79 -12.14
CA GLY A 208 -0.69 11.56 -12.92
C GLY A 208 0.19 11.67 -14.16
N ASN A 209 0.10 12.78 -14.90
CA ASN A 209 0.92 13.03 -16.08
C ASN A 209 2.40 13.23 -15.72
N MET A 210 2.71 13.93 -14.62
CA MET A 210 4.08 14.07 -14.13
C MET A 210 4.70 12.70 -13.79
N VAL A 211 3.95 11.84 -13.08
CA VAL A 211 4.40 10.49 -12.75
C VAL A 211 4.55 9.63 -14.00
N LEU A 212 3.66 9.81 -14.98
CA LEU A 212 3.73 9.10 -16.25
C LEU A 212 5.03 9.42 -17.00
N GLU A 213 5.77 10.48 -16.71
CA GLU A 213 7.11 10.68 -17.29
C GLU A 213 8.12 9.61 -16.85
N LYS A 214 7.95 9.04 -15.64
CA LYS A 214 8.88 8.08 -15.02
C LYS A 214 8.47 6.61 -15.13
N VAL A 215 7.18 6.32 -15.25
CA VAL A 215 6.66 4.94 -15.33
C VAL A 215 5.76 4.76 -16.55
N SER A 216 5.54 3.52 -16.97
CA SER A 216 4.72 3.20 -18.15
C SER A 216 3.21 3.28 -17.90
N GLN A 217 2.79 3.16 -16.64
CA GLN A 217 1.38 3.12 -16.26
C GLN A 217 1.13 3.83 -14.92
N VAL A 218 0.13 4.71 -14.90
CA VAL A 218 -0.35 5.39 -13.69
C VAL A 218 -1.85 5.15 -13.53
N ARG A 219 -2.27 4.67 -12.37
CA ARG A 219 -3.69 4.52 -12.00
C ARG A 219 -4.11 5.65 -11.09
N LEU A 220 -5.10 6.42 -11.51
CA LEU A 220 -5.79 7.38 -10.65
C LEU A 220 -7.01 6.72 -10.04
N VAL A 221 -7.16 6.83 -8.73
CA VAL A 221 -8.28 6.28 -7.98
C VAL A 221 -8.84 7.36 -7.06
N GLY A 222 -10.15 7.58 -7.10
CA GLY A 222 -10.80 8.60 -6.27
C GLY A 222 -12.31 8.66 -6.45
N ASP A 223 -12.90 9.81 -6.19
CA ASP A 223 -14.34 10.11 -6.23
C ASP A 223 -14.95 9.92 -7.63
N ARG A 224 -14.17 10.16 -8.68
CA ARG A 224 -14.55 9.91 -10.09
C ARG A 224 -14.27 8.48 -10.56
N GLY A 225 -13.98 7.56 -9.64
CA GLY A 225 -13.73 6.15 -9.93
C GLY A 225 -12.27 5.88 -10.26
N LYS A 226 -12.01 5.15 -11.35
CA LYS A 226 -10.67 4.70 -11.73
C LYS A 226 -10.34 5.16 -13.15
N LEU A 227 -9.18 5.76 -13.33
CA LEU A 227 -8.61 6.10 -14.65
C LEU A 227 -7.21 5.52 -14.75
N VAL A 228 -6.88 4.94 -15.90
CA VAL A 228 -5.54 4.44 -16.20
C VAL A 228 -4.92 5.34 -17.26
N LEU A 229 -3.76 5.91 -16.94
CA LEU A 229 -2.90 6.63 -17.87
C LEU A 229 -1.76 5.69 -18.29
N THR A 230 -1.43 5.68 -19.58
CA THR A 230 -0.33 4.88 -20.14
C THR A 230 0.47 5.72 -21.13
N LYS A 231 1.78 5.45 -21.22
CA LYS A 231 2.61 5.96 -22.32
C LYS A 231 2.25 5.32 -23.65
#